data_AF-A0A967M190-F1
#
_entry.id   AF-A0A967M190-F1
#
_cell.length_a   1.000
_cell.length_b   1.000
_cell.length_c   1.000
_cell.angle_alpha   90.00
_cell.angle_beta   90.00
_cell.angle_gamma   90.00
#
_symmetry.space_group_name_H-M   'P 1'
#
loop_
_entity.id
_entity.type
_entity.pdbx_description
1 polymer ?
#
loop_
_entity_poly.entity_id
_entity_poly.type
_entity_poly.pdbx_seq_one_letter_code
_entity_poly.pdbx_strand_id
1 'polypeptide(L)'
;MNVVRLNYMTAEDVSAVLAPFLGPGGQFAVVPRANTLILLDNARNMRRTLELVALFDTEEMASQRMRLIEIENSLASAVAEELREVFGALSA
;
A
#
# COMPACT_ATOMS: atom_id res chain seq x y z
N MET A 1 -9.46 10.61 17.30
CA MET A 1 -8.78 9.32 17.01
C MET A 1 -9.72 8.48 16.17
N ASN A 2 -9.21 7.76 15.17
CA ASN A 2 -9.95 6.79 14.39
C ASN A 2 -9.17 5.47 14.27
N VAL A 3 -9.90 4.37 14.10
CA VAL A 3 -9.34 3.03 13.90
C VAL A 3 -9.91 2.50 12.58
N VAL A 4 -9.04 2.17 11.64
CA VAL A 4 -9.42 1.78 10.27
C VAL A 4 -8.80 0.43 9.95
N ARG A 5 -9.64 -0.58 9.71
CA ARG A 5 -9.19 -1.85 9.12
C ARG A 5 -9.20 -1.70 7.61
N LEU A 6 -8.11 -2.08 6.96
CA LEU A 6 -7.99 -2.06 5.51
C LEU A 6 -8.37 -3.40 4.90
N ASN A 7 -8.99 -3.37 3.73
CA ASN A 7 -9.52 -4.56 3.05
C ASN A 7 -8.64 -5.02 1.89
N TYR A 8 -7.97 -4.09 1.21
CA TYR A 8 -7.23 -4.35 -0.04
C TYR A 8 -5.74 -4.00 0.09
N MET A 9 -5.41 -2.95 0.83
CA MET A 9 -4.03 -2.54 1.09
C MET A 9 -3.52 -2.99 2.46
N THR A 10 -2.20 -3.03 2.62
CA THR A 10 -1.60 -3.23 3.95
C THR A 10 -1.56 -1.91 4.71
N ALA A 11 -1.75 -1.98 6.04
CA ALA A 11 -1.68 -0.80 6.91
C ALA A 11 -0.28 -0.17 6.92
N GLU A 12 0.76 -0.97 6.68
CA GLU A 12 2.14 -0.50 6.56
C GLU A 12 2.30 0.37 5.31
N ASP A 13 1.88 -0.12 4.14
CA ASP A 13 1.98 0.63 2.88
C ASP A 13 1.18 1.93 2.91
N VAL A 14 -0.07 1.86 3.38
CA VAL A 14 -0.94 3.04 3.47
C VAL A 14 -0.35 4.05 4.44
N SER A 15 0.18 3.62 5.59
CA SER A 15 0.81 4.55 6.55
C SER A 15 2.03 5.26 5.97
N ALA A 16 2.85 4.57 5.16
CA ALA A 16 4.03 5.15 4.53
C ALA A 16 3.66 6.22 3.49
N VAL A 17 2.62 5.96 2.67
CA VAL A 17 2.12 6.91 1.67
C VAL A 17 1.44 8.11 2.33
N LEU A 18 0.73 7.90 3.45
CA LEU A 18 -0.07 8.94 4.09
C LEU A 18 0.70 9.80 5.11
N ALA A 19 1.92 9.40 5.50
CA ALA A 19 2.77 10.15 6.44
C ALA A 19 2.87 11.67 6.16
N PRO A 20 3.05 12.13 4.90
CA PRO A 20 3.16 13.56 4.60
C PRO A 20 1.85 14.36 4.75
N PHE A 21 0.71 13.68 4.91
CA PHE A 21 -0.62 14.31 4.94
C PHE A 21 -1.16 14.47 6.36
N LEU A 22 -0.41 14.05 7.37
CA LEU A 22 -0.75 14.30 8.77
C LEU A 22 -0.65 15.79 9.11
N GLY A 23 -1.51 16.20 10.04
CA GLY A 23 -1.44 17.49 10.67
C GLY A 23 -0.22 17.68 11.57
N PRO A 24 0.04 18.93 12.00
CA PRO A 24 0.97 19.19 13.09
C PRO A 24 0.60 18.36 14.33
N GLY A 25 1.52 17.51 14.79
CA GLY A 25 1.32 16.61 15.93
C GLY A 25 0.45 15.37 15.65
N GLY A 26 0.05 15.15 14.40
CA GLY A 26 -0.64 13.93 13.98
C GLY A 26 0.28 12.71 14.03
N GLN A 27 -0.29 11.53 14.28
CA GLN A 27 0.45 10.27 14.41
C GLN A 27 -0.33 9.09 13.87
N PHE A 28 0.40 8.06 13.47
CA PHE A 28 -0.13 6.74 13.11
C PHE A 28 0.41 5.67 14.06
N ALA A 29 -0.39 4.64 14.28
CA ALA A 29 0.10 3.35 14.76
C ALA A 29 -0.49 2.24 13.89
N VAL A 30 0.35 1.28 13.52
CA VAL A 30 -0.05 0.13 12.72
C VAL A 30 -0.19 -1.09 13.63
N VAL A 31 -1.25 -1.87 13.43
CA VAL A 31 -1.45 -3.18 14.07
C VAL A 31 -1.38 -4.24 12.97
N PRO A 32 -0.18 -4.78 12.64
CA PRO A 32 0.02 -5.62 11.47
C PRO A 32 -0.87 -6.87 11.46
N ARG A 33 -0.98 -7.55 12.61
CA ARG A 33 -1.81 -8.76 12.78
C ARG A 33 -3.29 -8.55 12.45
N ALA A 34 -3.79 -7.32 12.57
CA ALA A 34 -5.18 -6.97 12.31
C ALA A 34 -5.36 -6.16 11.01
N ASN A 35 -4.29 -5.92 10.26
CA ASN A 35 -4.25 -5.01 9.12
C ASN A 35 -4.97 -3.67 9.40
N THR A 36 -4.66 -3.07 10.55
CA THR A 36 -5.40 -1.93 11.08
C THR A 36 -4.48 -0.73 11.28
N LEU A 37 -4.95 0.44 10.87
CA LEU A 37 -4.33 1.74 11.08
C LEU A 37 -5.08 2.49 12.19
N ILE A 38 -4.36 2.94 13.21
CA ILE A 38 -4.86 3.85 14.24
C ILE A 38 -4.36 5.24 13.88
N LEU A 39 -5.28 6.19 13.70
CA LEU A 39 -5.00 7.57 13.34
C LEU A 39 -5.29 8.51 14.50
N LEU A 40 -4.34 9.37 14.82
CA LEU A 40 -4.50 10.48 15.74
C LEU A 40 -4.21 11.79 15.00
N ASP A 41 -5.21 12.67 14.92
CA ASP A 41 -5.09 14.00 14.33
C ASP A 41 -6.25 14.89 14.80
N ASN A 42 -6.21 16.19 14.46
CA ASN A 42 -7.31 17.11 14.63
C ASN A 42 -8.44 16.84 13.62
N ALA A 43 -9.65 17.35 13.90
CA ALA A 43 -10.84 17.02 13.14
C ALA A 43 -10.78 17.41 11.64
N ARG A 44 -10.07 18.49 11.29
CA ARG A 44 -9.94 18.93 9.89
C ARG A 44 -9.06 17.97 9.11
N ASN A 45 -7.89 17.66 9.64
CA ASN A 45 -6.93 16.79 8.97
C ASN A 45 -7.39 15.34 8.98
N MET A 46 -8.00 14.89 10.08
CA MET A 46 -8.58 13.55 10.19
C MET A 46 -9.54 13.23 9.04
N ARG A 47 -10.40 14.19 8.67
CA ARG A 47 -11.35 14.00 7.56
C ARG A 47 -10.62 13.77 6.23
N ARG A 48 -9.66 14.64 5.91
CA ARG A 48 -8.83 14.53 4.71
C ARG A 48 -8.03 13.23 4.69
N THR A 49 -7.39 12.86 5.80
CA THR A 49 -6.58 11.63 5.86
C THR A 49 -7.45 10.39 5.69
N LEU A 50 -8.66 10.35 6.26
CA LEU A 50 -9.60 9.24 6.05
C LEU A 50 -10.11 9.14 4.60
N GLU A 51 -10.36 10.28 3.94
CA GLU A 51 -10.68 10.29 2.51
C GLU A 51 -9.55 9.71 1.67
N LEU A 52 -8.30 10.05 2.00
CA LEU A 52 -7.13 9.45 1.34
C LEU A 52 -7.01 7.95 1.64
N VAL A 53 -7.22 7.50 2.88
CA VAL A 53 -7.24 6.07 3.21
C VAL A 53 -8.25 5.33 2.33
N ALA A 54 -9.47 5.86 2.18
CA ALA A 54 -10.49 5.24 1.34
C ALA A 54 -10.14 5.22 -0.15
N LEU A 55 -9.39 6.22 -0.64
CA LEU A 55 -8.91 6.25 -2.02
C LEU A 55 -7.84 5.17 -2.28
N PHE A 56 -6.94 4.95 -1.32
CA PHE A 56 -5.87 3.96 -1.46
C PHE A 56 -6.34 2.53 -1.19
N ASP A 57 -7.29 2.33 -0.27
CA ASP A 57 -7.82 1.01 0.08
C ASP A 57 -8.96 0.57 -0.86
N THR A 58 -8.63 0.40 -2.14
CA THR A 58 -9.54 -0.09 -3.18
C THR A 58 -8.99 -1.33 -3.86
N GLU A 59 -9.88 -2.14 -4.43
CA GLU A 59 -9.50 -3.35 -5.16
C GLU A 59 -8.65 -3.01 -6.40
N GLU A 60 -8.98 -1.92 -7.09
CA GLU A 60 -8.25 -1.44 -8.25
C GLU A 60 -6.81 -1.09 -7.90
N MET A 61 -6.58 -0.37 -6.78
CA MET A 61 -5.24 -0.05 -6.29
C MET A 61 -4.45 -1.29 -5.89
N ALA A 62 -5.11 -2.33 -5.38
CA ALA A 62 -4.46 -3.63 -5.15
C ALA A 62 -4.07 -4.33 -6.44
N SER A 63 -4.94 -4.31 -7.45
CA SER A 63 -4.67 -4.92 -8.77
C SER A 63 -3.50 -4.26 -9.51
N GLN A 64 -3.25 -2.96 -9.28
CA GLN A 64 -2.11 -2.27 -9.89
C GLN A 64 -0.74 -2.84 -9.47
N ARG A 65 -0.66 -3.56 -8.34
CA ARG A 65 0.57 -4.30 -7.94
C ARG A 65 0.79 -5.59 -8.73
N MET A 66 -0.27 -6.17 -9.29
CA MET A 66 -0.23 -7.43 -10.00
C MET A 66 -0.83 -7.28 -11.38
N ARG A 67 0.04 -7.04 -12.36
CA ARG A 67 -0.38 -7.02 -13.77
C ARG A 67 -0.21 -8.40 -14.37
N LEU A 68 -1.29 -8.99 -14.86
CA LEU A 68 -1.20 -10.18 -15.69
C LEU A 68 -0.69 -9.77 -17.07
N ILE A 69 0.41 -10.37 -17.50
CA ILE A 69 1.01 -10.14 -18.81
C ILE A 69 1.03 -11.49 -19.52
N GLU A 70 0.32 -11.57 -20.63
CA GLU A 70 0.37 -12.75 -21.49
C GLU A 70 1.69 -12.77 -22.25
N ILE A 71 2.38 -13.91 -22.21
CA ILE A 71 3.69 -14.08 -22.86
C ILE A 71 3.45 -14.71 -24.22
N GLU A 72 3.67 -13.94 -25.30
CA GLU A 72 3.38 -14.39 -26.66
C GLU A 72 4.54 -15.19 -27.30
N ASN A 73 5.78 -14.86 -26.95
CA ASN A 73 6.98 -15.31 -27.68
C ASN A 73 7.93 -16.17 -26.83
N SER A 74 7.56 -16.52 -25.61
CA SER A 74 8.39 -17.30 -24.69
C SER A 74 7.54 -18.08 -23.68
N LEU A 75 8.18 -18.93 -22.88
CA LEU A 75 7.55 -19.58 -21.74
C LEU A 75 7.54 -18.63 -20.54
N ALA A 76 6.40 -18.50 -19.87
CA ALA A 76 6.26 -17.68 -18.67
C ALA A 76 7.29 -18.03 -17.58
N SER A 77 7.66 -19.31 -17.46
CA SER A 77 8.71 -19.78 -16.54
C SER A 77 10.09 -19.23 -16.90
N ALA A 78 10.45 -19.20 -18.19
CA ALA A 78 11.73 -18.67 -18.65
C ALA A 78 11.84 -17.16 -18.39
N VAL A 79 10.80 -16.40 -18.74
CA VAL A 79 10.74 -14.95 -18.45
C VAL A 79 10.83 -14.70 -16.94
N ALA A 80 10.20 -15.53 -16.11
CA ALA A 80 10.27 -15.39 -14.66
C ALA A 80 11.66 -15.66 -14.05
N GLU A 81 12.46 -16.53 -14.66
CA GLU A 81 13.88 -16.72 -14.26
C GLU A 81 14.72 -15.49 -14.65
N GLU A 82 14.57 -15.00 -15.89
CA GLU A 82 15.31 -13.82 -16.38
C GLU A 82 14.99 -12.57 -15.54
N LEU A 83 13.71 -12.33 -15.24
CA LEU A 83 13.33 -11.21 -14.36
C LEU A 83 13.92 -11.36 -12.96
N ARG A 84 14.00 -12.58 -12.42
CA ARG A 84 14.65 -12.83 -11.13
C ARG A 84 16.13 -12.49 -11.15
N GLU A 85 16.83 -12.83 -12.22
CA GLU A 85 18.25 -12.46 -12.40
C GLU A 85 18.42 -10.94 -12.49
N VAL A 86 17.62 -10.28 -13.34
CA VAL A 86 17.69 -8.82 -13.56
C VAL A 86 17.38 -8.03 -12.28
N PHE A 87 16.28 -8.36 -11.59
CA PHE A 87 15.89 -7.66 -10.37
C PHE A 87 16.75 -8.06 -9.16
N GLY A 88 17.24 -9.30 -9.12
CA GLY A 88 18.19 -9.75 -8.11
C GLY A 88 19.51 -8.96 -8.19
N ALA A 89 20.00 -8.69 -9.40
CA ALA A 89 21.19 -7.88 -9.62
C ALA A 89 21.02 -6.40 -9.26
N LEU A 90 19.80 -5.83 -9.37
CA LEU A 90 19.52 -4.45 -8.98
C LEU A 90 19.38 -4.24 -7.45
N SER A 91 19.16 -5.34 -6.71
CA SER A 91 18.90 -5.30 -5.27
C SER A 91 20.16 -5.51 -4.42
N ALA A 92 21.33 -5.69 -5.06
CA ALA A 92 22.64 -5.93 -4.46
C ALA A 92 23.54 -4.70 -4.60
#